data_AF-A0A946XTP5-F1
#
_entry.id   AF-A0A946XTP5-F1
#
_cell.length_a   1.000
_cell.length_b   1.000
_cell.length_c   1.000
_cell.angle_alpha   90.00
_cell.angle_beta   90.00
_cell.angle_gamma   90.00
#
_symmetry.space_group_name_H-M   'P 1'
#
loop_
_entity.id
_entity.type
_entity.pdbx_description
1 polymer ?
#
loop_
_entity_poly.entity_id
_entity_poly.type
_entity_poly.pdbx_seq_one_letter_code
_entity_poly.pdbx_strand_id
1 'polypeptide(L)'
;ELYGTHHVQMEPLSVRERMTSIMDRLRKNPYMEFQFFFTPEEGRMGVVVTFLALMELTRERVVEVIQNEPLGQIYVKSPDSGNPAYE
;
A
#
# COMPACT_ATOMS: atom_id res chain seq x y z
N GLU A 1 -8.03 43.49 5.23
CA GLU A 1 -7.09 42.42 4.87
C GLU A 1 -7.36 41.21 5.75
N LEU A 2 -7.78 40.09 5.17
CA LEU A 2 -8.11 38.86 5.92
C LEU A 2 -6.86 37.96 5.93
N TYR A 3 -6.07 38.03 7.00
CA TYR A 3 -5.00 37.06 7.27
C TYR A 3 -5.63 35.82 7.91
N GLY A 4 -6.25 34.97 7.09
CA GLY A 4 -6.68 33.64 7.51
C GLY A 4 -5.48 32.71 7.52
N THR A 5 -4.94 32.40 8.70
CA THR A 5 -3.97 31.31 8.87
C THR A 5 -4.63 30.02 8.40
N HIS A 6 -4.39 29.63 7.15
CA HIS A 6 -4.76 28.32 6.63
C HIS A 6 -3.86 27.33 7.37
N HIS A 7 -4.34 26.82 8.51
CA HIS A 7 -3.76 25.64 9.13
C HIS A 7 -3.90 24.53 8.10
N VAL A 8 -2.81 24.25 7.36
CA VAL A 8 -2.67 23.05 6.54
C VAL A 8 -2.69 21.88 7.53
N GLN A 9 -3.87 21.42 7.91
CA GLN A 9 -3.97 20.09 8.49
C GLN A 9 -3.63 19.14 7.37
N MET A 10 -2.59 18.31 7.57
CA MET A 10 -2.27 17.27 6.60
C MET A 10 -3.51 16.38 6.49
N GLU A 11 -4.22 16.48 5.37
CA GLU A 11 -5.33 15.58 5.08
C GLU A 11 -4.78 14.14 5.05
N PRO A 12 -5.53 13.15 5.56
CA PRO A 12 -5.09 11.78 5.51
C PRO A 12 -4.83 11.37 4.06
N LEU A 13 -3.71 10.66 3.84
CA LEU A 13 -3.29 10.20 2.52
C LEU A 13 -4.46 9.48 1.82
N SER A 14 -4.78 9.89 0.59
CA SER A 14 -5.86 9.28 -0.18
C SER A 14 -5.52 7.86 -0.62
N VAL A 15 -6.54 7.08 -0.98
CA VAL A 15 -6.35 5.73 -1.57
C VAL A 15 -5.46 5.82 -2.82
N ARG A 16 -5.63 6.85 -3.65
CA ARG A 16 -4.86 7.04 -4.89
C ARG A 16 -3.39 7.29 -4.62
N GLU A 17 -3.08 8.19 -3.69
CA GLU A 17 -1.68 8.44 -3.27
C GLU A 17 -1.07 7.20 -2.63
N ARG A 18 -1.85 6.43 -1.87
CA ARG A 18 -1.40 5.17 -1.29
C ARG A 18 -1.03 4.15 -2.37
N MET A 19 -1.84 4.02 -3.42
CA MET A 19 -1.54 3.14 -4.56
C MET A 19 -0.22 3.52 -5.23
N THR A 20 0.03 4.82 -5.46
CA THR A 20 1.32 5.29 -6.00
C THR A 20 2.49 4.90 -5.09
N SER A 21 2.37 5.15 -3.78
CA SER A 21 3.41 4.79 -2.80
C SER A 21 3.66 3.27 -2.75
N ILE A 22 2.62 2.44 -2.81
CA ILE A 22 2.74 0.97 -2.87
C ILE A 22 3.55 0.56 -4.11
N MET A 23 3.20 1.08 -5.28
CA MET A 23 3.87 0.76 -6.53
C MET A 23 5.35 1.19 -6.53
N ASP A 24 5.66 2.36 -6.00
CA ASP A 24 7.04 2.84 -5.88
C ASP A 24 7.90 1.97 -4.95
N ARG A 25 7.29 1.41 -3.90
CA ARG A 25 7.96 0.45 -3.01
C ARG A 25 8.18 -0.88 -3.69
N LEU A 26 7.16 -1.41 -4.38
CA LEU A 26 7.24 -2.69 -5.11
C LEU A 26 8.25 -2.66 -6.26
N ARG A 27 8.44 -1.51 -6.92
CA ARG A 27 9.50 -1.34 -7.93
C ARG A 27 10.90 -1.57 -7.38
N LYS A 28 11.12 -1.27 -6.09
CA LYS A 28 12.43 -1.42 -5.41
C LYS A 28 12.57 -2.80 -4.78
N ASN A 29 11.49 -3.30 -4.19
CA ASN A 29 11.43 -4.61 -3.56
C ASN A 29 10.20 -5.34 -4.13
N PRO A 30 10.36 -6.24 -5.12
CA PRO A 30 9.24 -6.81 -5.86
C PRO A 30 8.34 -7.73 -5.04
N TYR A 31 8.74 -8.07 -3.81
CA TYR A 31 8.00 -8.91 -2.88
C TYR A 31 8.12 -8.32 -1.48
N MET A 32 6.99 -7.95 -0.86
CA MET A 32 6.97 -7.28 0.44
C MET A 32 5.78 -7.72 1.28
N GLU A 33 5.97 -7.72 2.60
CA GLU A 33 4.87 -7.89 3.55
C GLU A 33 3.99 -6.64 3.64
N PHE A 34 2.69 -6.85 3.88
CA PHE A 34 1.67 -5.81 3.98
C PHE A 34 2.04 -4.68 4.96
N GLN A 35 2.64 -5.02 6.10
CA GLN A 35 3.00 -4.07 7.15
C GLN A 35 4.03 -3.01 6.72
N PHE A 36 4.78 -3.24 5.63
CA PHE A 36 5.78 -2.30 5.14
C PHE A 36 5.22 -1.20 4.22
N PHE A 37 3.91 -1.18 3.98
CA PHE A 37 3.22 -0.18 3.14
C PHE A 37 2.61 0.98 3.93
N PHE A 38 2.65 0.93 5.25
CA PHE A 38 2.22 2.01 6.16
C PHE A 38 3.16 2.09 7.35
N THR A 39 3.03 3.17 8.12
CA THR A 39 3.80 3.44 9.32
C THR A 39 2.91 3.41 10.57
N PRO A 40 3.45 3.09 11.76
CA PRO A 40 2.68 3.08 13.00
C PRO A 40 1.96 4.41 13.29
N GLU A 41 2.55 5.54 12.90
CA GLU A 41 2.04 6.89 13.12
C GLU A 41 0.71 7.16 12.39
N GLU A 42 0.44 6.43 11.30
CA GLU A 42 -0.82 6.51 10.56
C GLU A 42 -1.99 5.80 11.28
N GLY A 43 -1.66 4.96 12.27
CA GLY A 43 -2.62 4.19 13.06
C GLY A 43 -3.55 3.33 12.21
N ARG A 44 -4.76 3.08 12.72
CA ARG A 44 -5.76 2.22 12.06
C ARG A 44 -6.18 2.74 10.68
N MET A 45 -6.17 4.06 10.48
CA MET A 45 -6.55 4.65 9.21
C MET A 45 -5.53 4.33 8.11
N GLY A 46 -4.22 4.39 8.42
CA GLY A 46 -3.17 3.96 7.49
C GLY A 46 -3.34 2.52 7.03
N VAL A 47 -3.67 1.62 7.96
CA VAL A 47 -3.94 0.21 7.67
C VAL A 47 -5.12 0.05 6.72
N VAL A 48 -6.27 0.67 7.04
CA VAL A 48 -7.49 0.56 6.23
C VAL A 48 -7.29 1.13 4.83
N VAL A 49 -6.68 2.32 4.71
CA VAL A 49 -6.41 2.94 3.41
C VAL A 49 -5.45 2.10 2.57
N THR A 50 -4.42 1.52 3.19
CA THR A 50 -3.48 0.62 2.51
C THR A 50 -4.18 -0.65 2.04
N PHE A 51 -5.05 -1.23 2.85
CA PHE A 51 -5.82 -2.41 2.46
C PHE A 51 -6.74 -2.11 1.28
N LEU A 52 -7.48 -1.00 1.33
CA LEU A 52 -8.34 -0.56 0.22
C LEU A 52 -7.53 -0.30 -1.07
N ALA A 53 -6.37 0.35 -0.96
CA ALA A 53 -5.48 0.59 -2.09
C ALA A 53 -4.98 -0.72 -2.73
N LEU A 54 -4.62 -1.72 -1.91
CA LEU A 54 -4.25 -3.04 -2.43
C LEU A 54 -5.43 -3.76 -3.08
N MET A 55 -6.63 -3.68 -2.51
CA MET A 55 -7.82 -4.27 -3.13
C MET A 55 -8.13 -3.66 -4.51
N GLU A 56 -7.97 -2.35 -4.66
CA GLU A 56 -8.11 -1.67 -5.95
C GLU A 56 -7.02 -2.12 -6.93
N LEU A 57 -5.74 -2.12 -6.53
CA LEU A 57 -4.64 -2.56 -7.38
C LEU A 57 -4.75 -4.03 -7.80
N THR A 58 -5.22 -4.91 -6.91
CA THR A 58 -5.49 -6.32 -7.23
C THR A 58 -6.67 -6.45 -8.19
N ARG A 59 -7.73 -5.64 -8.03
CA ARG A 59 -8.86 -5.62 -8.98
C ARG A 59 -8.40 -5.24 -10.39
N GLU A 60 -7.45 -4.31 -10.51
CA GLU A 60 -6.85 -3.89 -11.77
C GLU A 60 -5.72 -4.82 -12.27
N ARG A 61 -5.42 -5.90 -11.54
CA ARG A 61 -4.31 -6.84 -11.81
C ARG A 61 -2.92 -6.19 -11.87
N VAL A 62 -2.75 -5.09 -11.14
CA VAL A 62 -1.47 -4.37 -11.07
C VAL A 62 -0.53 -4.96 -10.01
N VAL A 63 -1.09 -5.65 -9.01
CA VAL A 63 -0.34 -6.38 -7.96
C VAL A 63 -1.00 -7.72 -7.67
N GLU A 64 -0.21 -8.68 -7.21
CA GLU A 64 -0.69 -9.96 -6.66
C GLU A 64 -0.56 -9.97 -5.14
N VAL A 65 -1.58 -10.51 -4.47
CA VAL A 65 -1.63 -10.65 -3.01
C VAL A 65 -1.64 -12.13 -2.65
N ILE A 66 -0.79 -12.53 -1.71
CA ILE A 66 -0.63 -13.91 -1.25
C ILE A 66 -0.93 -13.95 0.26
N GLN A 67 -1.86 -14.82 0.65
CA GLN A 67 -2.18 -15.13 2.04
C GLN A 67 -2.49 -16.64 2.14
N ASN A 68 -1.67 -17.38 2.88
CA ASN A 68 -1.76 -18.84 2.93
C ASN A 68 -2.82 -19.36 3.91
N GLU A 69 -3.15 -18.58 4.93
CA GLU A 69 -4.12 -18.95 5.96
C GLU A 69 -4.97 -17.73 6.36
N PRO A 70 -6.23 -17.93 6.79
CA PRO A 70 -7.09 -16.84 7.22
C PRO A 70 -6.44 -16.01 8.34
N LEU A 71 -6.43 -14.69 8.18
CA LEU A 71 -5.78 -13.75 9.13
C LEU A 71 -4.27 -13.95 9.30
N GLY A 72 -3.64 -14.80 8.48
CA GLY A 72 -2.19 -14.95 8.42
C GLY A 72 -1.52 -13.82 7.64
N GLN A 73 -0.20 -13.92 7.53
CA GLN A 73 0.63 -12.91 6.87
C GLN A 73 0.16 -12.64 5.42
N ILE A 74 0.11 -11.36 5.07
CA ILE A 74 -0.22 -10.90 3.72
C ILE A 74 1.06 -10.43 3.05
N TYR A 75 1.36 -11.02 1.90
CA TYR A 75 2.44 -10.60 1.01
C TYR A 75 1.90 -9.98 -0.27
N VAL A 76 2.62 -9.01 -0.80
CA VAL A 76 2.27 -8.30 -2.04
C VAL A 76 3.46 -8.38 -2.98
N LYS A 77 3.21 -8.67 -4.26
CA LYS A 77 4.25 -8.70 -5.30
C LYS A 77 3.80 -8.06 -6.61
N SER A 78 4.78 -7.69 -7.43
CA SER A 78 4.53 -7.24 -8.80
C SER A 78 4.15 -8.44 -9.70
N PRO A 79 3.24 -8.28 -10.68
CA PRO A 79 2.87 -9.36 -11.61
C PRO A 79 4.07 -9.83 -12.46
N ASP A 80 4.96 -8.90 -12.82
CA ASP A 80 6.10 -9.17 -13.70
C ASP A 80 7.35 -9.66 -12.95
N SER A 81 7.33 -9.66 -11.61
CA SER A 81 8.37 -10.32 -10.84
C SER A 81 8.13 -11.83 -10.88
N GLY A 82 8.55 -12.45 -11.99
CA GLY A 82 8.75 -13.89 -12.06
C GLY A 82 9.52 -14.35 -10.82
N ASN A 83 8.98 -15.32 -10.12
CA ASN A 83 9.53 -15.73 -8.84
C ASN A 83 10.86 -16.49 -9.07
N PRO A 84 12.02 -15.97 -8.60
CA PRO A 84 13.29 -16.70 -8.73
C PRO A 84 13.38 -17.91 -7.79
N ALA A 85 12.40 -18.15 -6.91
CA ALA A 85 12.42 -19.27 -5.97
C ALA A 85 12.09 -20.63 -6.62
N TYR A 86 11.90 -20.69 -7.94
CA TYR A 86 11.58 -21.93 -8.67
C TYR A 86 12.42 -22.17 -9.95
N GLU A 87 13.52 -21.43 -10.16
CA GLU A 87 14.53 -21.75 -11.20
C GLU A 87 15.78 -22.41 -10.59
#